data_AF-A0A7V2AD88-F1
#
_entry.id   AF-A0A7V2AD88-F1
#
_cell.length_a   1.000
_cell.length_b   1.000
_cell.length_c   1.000
_cell.angle_alpha   90.00
_cell.angle_beta   90.00
_cell.angle_gamma   90.00
#
_symmetry.space_group_name_H-M   'P 1'
#
loop_
_entity.id
_entity.type
_entity.pdbx_description
1 polymer ?
#
loop_
_entity_poly.entity_id
_entity_poly.type
_entity_poly.pdbx_seq_one_letter_code
_entity_poly.pdbx_strand_id
1 'polypeptide(L)'
;FYVADGEFVLVVIRGDLEVNEVKLQRVLHCTQLRLAEEDETSATGIVAGYASPVGISGIRVVADDSVPPALNLVAGANKAGFHLCNANYGRDYTADVVADIALACEGDRCRHCGGTLKAHKGIEVGHIFKLGTLLSDKLNAVFLDESGVSRSCVMGCYGIGIGRLLAAIVEHSHDDKGIIWPITIAPYQIHICTLNPDKDGVESAGDALYEALRSDDIEVLYDDRPASPGVKFNDADLLGIPFRVTVSPRTLAGGNVEVKRRDAKESVLVPLEEAASTLAGMVRDALAAQLGANA
;
A
#
# COMPACT_ATOMS: atom_id res chain seq x y z
N PHE A 1 3.86 -18.64 23.71
CA PHE A 1 4.96 -18.09 24.53
C PHE A 1 5.82 -17.24 23.64
N TYR A 2 6.44 -16.22 24.20
CA TYR A 2 7.32 -15.34 23.45
C TYR A 2 8.66 -15.21 24.16
N VAL A 3 9.69 -14.84 23.41
CA VAL A 3 10.96 -14.35 23.92
C VAL A 3 11.08 -12.88 23.55
N ALA A 4 11.24 -12.02 24.55
CA ALA A 4 11.34 -10.58 24.42
C ALA A 4 12.73 -10.12 24.89
N ASP A 5 13.58 -9.66 23.97
CA ASP A 5 14.98 -9.30 24.26
C ASP A 5 15.76 -10.37 25.08
N GLY A 6 15.47 -11.65 24.84
CA GLY A 6 16.07 -12.79 25.54
C GLY A 6 15.34 -13.25 26.81
N GLU A 7 14.31 -12.54 27.25
CA GLU A 7 13.46 -12.92 28.39
C GLU A 7 12.26 -13.76 27.91
N PHE A 8 12.01 -14.91 28.54
CA PHE A 8 10.82 -15.72 28.26
C PHE A 8 9.57 -15.10 28.90
N VAL A 9 8.52 -14.91 28.10
CA VAL A 9 7.26 -14.28 28.49
C VAL A 9 6.07 -15.19 28.18
N LEU A 10 5.23 -15.40 29.19
CA LEU A 10 3.95 -16.07 29.04
C LEU A 10 2.88 -15.06 28.67
N VAL A 11 2.20 -15.28 27.55
CA VAL A 11 1.14 -14.41 27.06
C VAL A 11 -0.20 -15.14 27.12
N VAL A 12 -1.19 -14.51 27.74
CA VAL A 12 -2.51 -15.09 27.99
C VAL A 12 -3.56 -14.24 27.30
N ILE A 13 -4.37 -14.85 26.45
CA ILE A 13 -5.46 -14.20 25.72
C ILE A 13 -6.66 -15.16 25.63
N ARG A 14 -7.86 -14.64 25.39
CA ARG A 14 -9.06 -15.46 25.17
C ARG A 14 -8.88 -16.32 23.91
N GLY A 15 -9.39 -17.55 23.93
CA GLY A 15 -9.10 -18.55 22.89
C GLY A 15 -9.69 -18.28 21.49
N ASP A 16 -10.59 -17.31 21.38
CA ASP A 16 -11.18 -16.81 20.13
C ASP A 16 -10.47 -15.55 19.59
N LEU A 17 -9.42 -15.08 20.27
CA LEU A 17 -8.64 -13.91 19.88
C LEU A 17 -7.20 -14.31 19.56
N GLU A 18 -6.57 -13.52 18.69
CA GLU A 18 -5.16 -13.67 18.33
C GLU A 18 -4.32 -12.56 18.95
N VAL A 19 -3.05 -12.87 19.25
CA VAL A 19 -2.10 -11.89 19.78
C VAL A 19 -1.64 -10.95 18.67
N ASN A 20 -1.76 -9.65 18.91
CA ASN A 20 -1.11 -8.62 18.11
C ASN A 20 0.32 -8.39 18.63
N GLU A 21 1.31 -8.94 17.94
CA GLU A 21 2.72 -8.84 18.32
C GLU A 21 3.22 -7.40 18.39
N VAL A 22 2.71 -6.48 17.57
CA VAL A 22 3.08 -5.05 17.63
C VAL A 22 2.59 -4.40 18.92
N LYS A 23 1.38 -4.72 19.39
CA LYS A 23 0.87 -4.25 20.68
C LYS A 23 1.68 -4.86 21.82
N LEU A 24 1.91 -6.17 21.78
CA LEU A 24 2.70 -6.89 22.78
C LEU A 24 4.12 -6.32 22.92
N GLN A 25 4.80 -6.06 21.80
CA GLN A 25 6.13 -5.46 21.77
C GLN A 25 6.15 -4.08 22.45
N ARG A 26 5.13 -3.25 22.20
CA ARG A 26 4.98 -1.93 22.86
C ARG A 26 4.75 -2.04 24.36
N VAL A 27 3.94 -3.00 24.79
CA VAL A 27 3.66 -3.27 26.21
C VAL A 27 4.91 -3.76 26.95
N LEU A 28 5.70 -4.60 26.29
CA LEU A 28 6.95 -5.14 26.85
C LEU A 28 8.12 -4.16 26.76
N HIS A 29 8.00 -3.11 25.94
CA HIS A 29 9.08 -2.18 25.61
C HIS A 29 10.33 -2.88 25.03
N CYS A 30 10.13 -3.98 24.29
CA CYS A 30 11.23 -4.76 23.74
C CYS A 30 11.57 -4.39 22.29
N THR A 31 12.82 -4.63 21.91
CA THR A 31 13.30 -4.40 20.53
C THR A 31 13.07 -5.62 19.66
N GLN A 32 13.24 -6.81 20.22
CA GLN A 32 13.00 -8.08 19.56
C GLN A 32 11.91 -8.85 20.30
N LEU A 33 10.96 -9.36 19.52
CA LEU A 33 9.91 -10.24 19.98
C LEU A 33 9.81 -11.40 18.99
N ARG A 34 9.84 -12.62 19.50
CA ARG A 34 9.61 -13.83 18.70
C ARG A 34 8.85 -14.86 19.50
N LEU A 35 8.24 -15.82 18.81
CA LEU A 35 7.75 -17.03 19.47
C LEU A 35 8.92 -17.78 20.13
N ALA A 36 8.65 -18.35 21.30
CA ALA A 36 9.62 -19.22 21.97
C ALA A 36 9.75 -20.55 21.21
N GLU A 37 10.96 -21.11 21.21
CA GLU A 37 11.22 -22.43 20.68
C GLU A 37 10.78 -23.53 21.69
N GLU A 38 10.68 -24.77 21.23
CA GLU A 38 10.16 -25.88 22.05
C GLU A 38 11.06 -26.20 23.26
N ASP A 39 12.38 -26.07 23.10
CA ASP A 39 13.39 -26.29 24.14
C ASP A 39 13.35 -25.21 25.22
N GLU A 40 13.19 -23.94 24.82
CA GLU A 40 12.99 -22.80 25.73
C GLU A 40 11.70 -22.95 26.54
N THR A 41 10.64 -23.46 25.92
CA THR A 41 9.37 -23.72 26.60
C THR A 41 9.50 -24.86 27.61
N SER A 42 10.19 -25.94 27.23
CA SER A 42 10.37 -27.13 28.06
C SER A 42 11.19 -26.86 29.34
N ALA A 43 12.12 -25.91 29.29
CA ALA A 43 12.96 -25.52 30.43
C ALA A 43 12.19 -24.82 31.56
N THR A 44 10.94 -24.41 31.32
CA THR A 44 10.16 -23.55 32.23
C THR A 44 9.06 -24.28 33.02
N GLY A 45 8.97 -25.61 32.89
CA GLY A 45 7.89 -26.41 33.50
C GLY A 45 6.55 -26.28 32.78
N ILE A 46 6.54 -25.64 31.61
CA ILE A 46 5.40 -25.45 30.75
C ILE A 46 5.32 -26.59 29.74
N VAL A 47 4.10 -27.11 29.53
CA VAL A 47 3.84 -28.14 28.51
C VAL A 47 3.06 -27.51 27.37
N ALA A 48 3.67 -27.37 26.19
CA ALA A 48 3.00 -26.86 24.99
C ALA A 48 1.70 -27.63 24.70
N GLY A 49 0.65 -26.91 24.33
CA GLY A 49 -0.71 -27.47 24.15
C GLY A 49 -1.49 -27.73 25.45
N TYR A 50 -0.84 -27.65 26.62
CA TYR A 50 -1.47 -27.83 27.94
C TYR A 50 -1.02 -26.74 28.93
N ALA A 51 -0.64 -25.57 28.43
CA ALA A 51 0.01 -24.55 29.22
C ALA A 51 -0.96 -23.52 29.82
N SER A 52 -0.60 -22.99 30.99
CA SER A 52 -1.23 -21.81 31.58
C SER A 52 -0.32 -21.16 32.64
N PRO A 53 -0.64 -19.94 33.09
CA PRO A 53 0.03 -19.32 34.24
C PRO A 53 -0.28 -20.01 35.58
N VAL A 54 -1.23 -20.94 35.64
CA VAL A 54 -1.69 -21.52 36.90
C VAL A 54 -0.61 -22.42 37.50
N GLY A 55 -0.15 -22.09 38.70
CA GLY A 55 0.89 -22.83 39.40
C GLY A 55 2.31 -22.62 38.87
N ILE A 56 2.52 -21.68 37.94
CA ILE A 56 3.84 -21.30 37.43
C ILE A 56 4.30 -20.01 38.11
N SER A 57 5.58 -19.95 38.48
CA SER A 57 6.20 -18.79 39.13
C SER A 57 7.55 -18.48 38.51
N GLY A 58 7.99 -17.22 38.57
CA GLY A 58 9.30 -16.80 38.06
C GLY A 58 9.34 -16.55 36.55
N ILE A 59 8.18 -16.51 35.90
CA ILE A 59 8.02 -16.14 34.49
C ILE A 59 7.12 -14.92 34.43
N ARG A 60 7.50 -13.94 33.62
CA ARG A 60 6.68 -12.76 33.37
C ARG A 60 5.42 -13.15 32.59
N VAL A 61 4.25 -12.78 33.13
CA VAL A 61 2.94 -13.04 32.55
C VAL A 61 2.32 -11.73 32.05
N VAL A 62 1.95 -11.70 30.78
CA VAL A 62 1.16 -10.63 30.17
C VAL A 62 -0.20 -11.20 29.79
N ALA A 63 -1.27 -10.60 30.30
CA ALA A 63 -2.64 -10.98 29.95
C ALA A 63 -3.31 -9.89 29.11
N ASP A 64 -4.10 -10.32 28.13
CA ASP A 64 -5.01 -9.43 27.40
C ASP A 64 -6.12 -8.90 28.32
N ASP A 65 -6.59 -7.68 28.08
CA ASP A 65 -7.64 -7.06 28.89
C ASP A 65 -9.02 -7.76 28.78
N SER A 66 -9.20 -8.64 27.79
CA SER A 66 -10.36 -9.54 27.72
C SER A 66 -10.36 -10.66 28.77
N VAL A 67 -9.22 -10.95 29.39
CA VAL A 67 -9.06 -12.10 30.30
C VAL A 67 -9.62 -11.83 31.71
N PRO A 68 -9.30 -10.72 32.40
CA PRO A 68 -9.84 -10.45 33.73
C PRO A 68 -11.38 -10.47 33.85
N PRO A 69 -12.18 -9.93 32.90
CA PRO A 69 -13.63 -9.98 33.00
C PRO A 69 -14.24 -11.34 32.63
N ALA A 70 -13.46 -12.25 32.01
CA ALA A 70 -13.93 -13.56 31.63
C ALA A 70 -13.87 -14.53 32.81
N LEU A 71 -14.98 -15.22 33.07
CA LEU A 71 -15.12 -16.14 34.19
C LEU A 71 -15.06 -17.59 33.74
N ASN A 72 -14.51 -18.43 34.60
CA ASN A 72 -14.54 -19.89 34.46
C ASN A 72 -13.99 -20.40 33.11
N LEU A 73 -12.88 -19.81 32.66
CA LEU A 73 -12.21 -20.22 31.44
C LEU A 73 -11.64 -21.64 31.54
N VAL A 74 -11.34 -22.24 30.38
CA VAL A 74 -10.54 -23.46 30.30
C VAL A 74 -9.09 -23.05 30.06
N ALA A 75 -8.18 -23.59 30.86
CA ALA A 75 -6.74 -23.30 30.76
C ALA A 75 -5.96 -24.61 30.77
N GLY A 76 -4.74 -24.61 30.23
CA GLY A 76 -3.87 -25.78 30.32
C GLY A 76 -3.47 -26.11 31.77
N ALA A 77 -3.32 -27.39 32.12
CA ALA A 77 -2.96 -27.81 33.48
C ALA A 77 -1.44 -27.89 33.74
N ASN A 78 -0.62 -27.41 32.80
CA ASN A 78 0.83 -27.62 32.76
C ASN A 78 1.22 -29.11 32.86
N LYS A 79 0.33 -29.99 32.38
CA LYS A 79 0.48 -31.44 32.38
C LYS A 79 -0.08 -32.02 31.09
N ALA A 80 0.73 -32.79 30.39
CA ALA A 80 0.34 -33.42 29.13
C ALA A 80 -0.95 -34.22 29.28
N GLY A 81 -1.93 -33.93 28.43
CA GLY A 81 -3.24 -34.58 28.40
C GLY A 81 -4.31 -33.96 29.32
N PHE A 82 -3.99 -32.89 30.05
CA PHE A 82 -4.91 -32.30 31.05
C PHE A 82 -5.13 -30.80 30.86
N HIS A 83 -6.38 -30.39 31.08
CA HIS A 83 -6.79 -28.99 31.17
C HIS A 83 -7.52 -28.76 32.50
N LEU A 84 -7.47 -27.51 32.98
CA LEU A 84 -8.21 -27.01 34.11
C LEU A 84 -9.52 -26.38 33.60
N CYS A 85 -10.64 -26.78 34.18
CA CYS A 85 -11.92 -26.11 33.98
C CYS A 85 -12.16 -25.10 35.11
N ASN A 86 -12.95 -24.07 34.82
CA ASN A 86 -13.30 -23.01 35.77
C ASN A 86 -12.08 -22.23 36.28
N ALA A 87 -11.08 -21.99 35.43
CA ALA A 87 -9.95 -21.13 35.73
C ALA A 87 -10.38 -19.66 35.75
N ASN A 88 -9.97 -18.91 36.78
CA ASN A 88 -10.35 -17.52 37.01
C ASN A 88 -9.11 -16.67 37.30
N TYR A 89 -8.97 -15.58 36.57
CA TYR A 89 -7.98 -14.53 36.85
C TYR A 89 -8.22 -13.94 38.26
N GLY A 90 -7.15 -13.65 38.99
CA GLY A 90 -7.19 -13.13 40.37
C GLY A 90 -7.36 -14.21 41.44
N ARG A 91 -8.02 -15.33 41.15
CA ARG A 91 -8.14 -16.48 42.07
C ARG A 91 -7.03 -17.52 41.83
N ASP A 92 -6.86 -17.96 40.59
CA ASP A 92 -5.95 -19.08 40.26
C ASP A 92 -4.58 -18.62 39.76
N TYR A 93 -4.51 -17.42 39.19
CA TYR A 93 -3.28 -16.77 38.76
C TYR A 93 -3.49 -15.26 38.65
N THR A 94 -2.39 -14.51 38.58
CA THR A 94 -2.36 -13.09 38.24
C THR A 94 -1.36 -12.84 37.11
N ALA A 95 -1.41 -11.67 36.48
CA ALA A 95 -0.46 -11.27 35.46
C ALA A 95 0.33 -10.04 35.93
N ASP A 96 1.60 -9.96 35.54
CA ASP A 96 2.44 -8.79 35.82
C ASP A 96 1.95 -7.56 35.06
N VAL A 97 1.41 -7.78 33.85
CA VAL A 97 0.83 -6.73 33.01
C VAL A 97 -0.50 -7.19 32.43
N VAL A 98 -1.50 -6.31 32.49
CA VAL A 98 -2.77 -6.45 31.77
C VAL A 98 -2.87 -5.31 30.76
N ALA A 99 -3.04 -5.63 29.48
CA ALA A 99 -3.11 -4.63 28.41
C ALA A 99 -3.89 -5.14 27.20
N ASP A 100 -4.34 -4.23 26.33
CA ASP A 100 -4.86 -4.59 25.00
C ASP A 100 -3.72 -5.14 24.14
N ILE A 101 -3.72 -6.46 23.93
CA ILE A 101 -2.77 -7.17 23.07
C ILE A 101 -3.50 -7.99 22.00
N ALA A 102 -4.82 -7.89 21.88
CA ALA A 102 -5.60 -8.59 20.88
C ALA A 102 -5.45 -7.96 19.47
N LEU A 103 -5.41 -8.79 18.44
CA LEU A 103 -5.55 -8.38 17.05
C LEU A 103 -7.03 -8.08 16.77
N ALA A 104 -7.32 -6.90 16.23
CA ALA A 104 -8.66 -6.53 15.84
C ALA A 104 -9.05 -7.21 14.52
N CYS A 105 -10.30 -7.64 14.43
CA CYS A 105 -10.86 -8.35 13.29
C CYS A 105 -11.98 -7.55 12.61
N GLU A 106 -12.28 -7.90 11.36
CA GLU A 106 -13.48 -7.39 10.69
C GLU A 106 -14.73 -7.82 11.47
N GLY A 107 -15.68 -6.90 11.66
CA GLY A 107 -16.88 -7.11 12.46
C GLY A 107 -16.77 -6.64 13.91
N ASP A 108 -15.56 -6.41 14.43
CA ASP A 108 -15.35 -5.89 15.77
C ASP A 108 -15.96 -4.49 15.94
N ARG A 109 -16.21 -4.11 17.20
CA ARG A 109 -16.74 -2.79 17.55
C ARG A 109 -15.59 -1.80 17.76
N CYS A 110 -15.67 -0.66 17.09
CA CYS A 110 -14.75 0.45 17.29
C CYS A 110 -14.90 1.00 18.71
N ARG A 111 -13.80 1.02 19.47
CA ARG A 111 -13.77 1.57 20.84
C ARG A 111 -14.07 3.07 20.94
N HIS A 112 -13.98 3.81 19.83
CA HIS A 112 -14.18 5.26 19.81
C HIS A 112 -15.61 5.66 19.47
N CYS A 113 -16.25 4.97 18.52
CA CYS A 113 -17.56 5.34 18.01
C CYS A 113 -18.62 4.23 18.07
N GLY A 114 -18.25 3.02 18.49
CA GLY A 114 -19.16 1.86 18.54
C GLY A 114 -19.54 1.27 17.18
N GLY A 115 -19.06 1.84 16.07
CA GLY A 115 -19.29 1.31 14.72
C GLY A 115 -18.60 -0.04 14.48
N THR A 116 -19.00 -0.74 13.42
CA THR A 116 -18.40 -2.02 13.01
C THR A 116 -17.15 -1.79 12.17
N LEU A 117 -16.03 -2.42 12.54
CA LEU A 117 -14.78 -2.37 11.78
C LEU A 117 -14.91 -3.15 10.47
N LYS A 118 -14.35 -2.58 9.39
CA LYS A 118 -14.21 -3.23 8.07
C LYS A 118 -12.74 -3.37 7.74
N ALA A 119 -12.35 -4.52 7.18
CA ALA A 119 -11.00 -4.76 6.74
C ALA A 119 -10.88 -4.53 5.23
N HIS A 120 -9.87 -3.76 4.83
CA HIS A 120 -9.51 -3.57 3.43
C HIS A 120 -8.02 -3.83 3.28
N LYS A 121 -7.63 -4.40 2.14
CA LYS A 121 -6.21 -4.53 1.79
C LYS A 121 -5.73 -3.20 1.20
N GLY A 122 -4.55 -2.78 1.59
CA GLY A 122 -3.94 -1.55 1.11
C GLY A 122 -2.44 -1.72 0.90
N ILE A 123 -1.90 -0.91 0.00
CA ILE A 123 -0.46 -0.80 -0.23
C ILE A 123 0.01 0.47 0.48
N GLU A 124 0.92 0.34 1.44
CA GLU A 124 1.52 1.49 2.10
C GLU A 124 2.45 2.23 1.13
N VAL A 125 1.99 3.33 0.55
CA VAL A 125 2.78 4.17 -0.38
C VAL A 125 3.57 5.27 0.35
N GLY A 126 3.24 5.55 1.61
CA GLY A 126 3.96 6.51 2.43
C GLY A 126 3.62 6.41 3.90
N HIS A 127 4.48 7.00 4.73
CA HIS A 127 4.37 6.98 6.18
C HIS A 127 4.91 8.29 6.76
N ILE A 128 4.25 8.78 7.80
CA ILE A 128 4.69 9.96 8.57
C ILE A 128 4.94 9.56 10.02
N PHE A 129 6.05 10.01 10.60
CA PHE A 129 6.40 9.73 11.99
C PHE A 129 6.67 11.03 12.76
N LYS A 130 6.18 11.07 14.00
CA LYS A 130 6.64 12.02 15.01
C LYS A 130 7.77 11.35 15.79
N LEU A 131 9.01 11.68 15.47
CA LEU A 131 10.19 11.07 16.10
C LEU A 131 10.47 11.66 17.49
N GLY A 132 9.90 12.83 17.79
CA GLY A 132 10.19 13.54 19.03
C GLY A 132 11.67 13.91 19.06
N THR A 133 12.36 13.60 20.16
CA THR A 133 13.80 13.87 20.32
C THR A 133 14.68 12.63 20.16
N LEU A 134 14.11 11.49 19.76
CA LEU A 134 14.81 10.19 19.75
C LEU A 134 16.16 10.22 19.02
N LEU A 135 16.22 10.88 17.85
CA LEU A 135 17.45 10.98 17.07
C LEU A 135 18.30 12.18 17.48
N SER A 136 17.68 13.31 17.80
CA SER A 136 18.41 14.51 18.21
C SER A 136 19.15 14.33 19.53
N ASP A 137 18.59 13.58 20.47
CA ASP A 137 19.25 13.20 21.73
C ASP A 137 20.49 12.33 21.46
N LYS A 138 20.40 11.38 20.53
CA LYS A 138 21.50 10.47 20.19
C LYS A 138 22.62 11.13 19.38
N LEU A 139 22.26 12.08 18.52
CA LEU A 139 23.19 12.75 17.59
C LEU A 139 23.65 14.13 18.09
N ASN A 140 23.21 14.56 19.28
CA ASN A 140 23.46 15.87 19.84
C ASN A 140 23.04 17.03 18.91
N ALA A 141 21.89 16.89 18.26
CA ALA A 141 21.29 17.93 17.43
C ALA A 141 20.46 18.87 18.30
N VAL A 142 21.09 19.93 18.80
CA VAL A 142 20.51 20.87 19.78
C VAL A 142 20.40 22.30 19.23
N PHE A 143 19.49 23.08 19.81
CA PHE A 143 19.32 24.51 19.57
C PHE A 143 19.15 25.27 20.89
N LEU A 144 19.41 26.58 20.91
CA LEU A 144 19.04 27.42 22.05
C LEU A 144 17.60 27.88 21.89
N ASP A 145 16.76 27.65 22.90
CA ASP A 145 15.41 28.18 22.92
C ASP A 145 15.40 29.69 23.22
N GLU A 146 14.21 30.30 23.25
CA GLU A 146 14.01 31.73 23.49
C GLU A 146 14.58 32.21 24.85
N SER A 147 14.77 31.30 25.81
CA SER A 147 15.38 31.58 27.11
C SER A 147 16.90 31.37 27.15
N GLY A 148 17.51 30.99 26.02
CA GLY A 148 18.93 30.66 25.91
C GLY A 148 19.28 29.28 26.47
N VAL A 149 18.28 28.40 26.67
CA VAL A 149 18.51 27.04 27.18
C VAL A 149 18.69 26.08 26.01
N SER A 150 19.71 25.22 26.09
CA SER A 150 19.96 24.18 25.10
C SER A 150 18.87 23.10 25.14
N ARG A 151 18.22 22.87 24.01
CA ARG A 151 17.15 21.87 23.81
C ARG A 151 17.45 20.99 22.61
N SER A 152 17.08 19.72 22.68
CA SER A 152 17.12 18.81 21.53
C SER A 152 16.05 19.20 20.50
N CYS A 153 16.40 19.15 19.22
CA CYS A 153 15.45 19.43 18.14
C CYS A 153 14.31 18.41 18.13
N VAL A 154 13.06 18.87 18.07
CA VAL A 154 11.91 17.99 17.85
C VAL A 154 11.82 17.65 16.37
N MET A 155 11.76 16.36 16.03
CA MET A 155 11.85 15.88 14.66
C MET A 155 10.57 15.18 14.20
N GLY A 156 10.23 15.41 12.94
CA GLY A 156 9.29 14.59 12.17
C GLY A 156 10.00 14.02 10.95
N CYS A 157 9.53 12.88 10.44
CA CYS A 157 9.97 12.37 9.15
C CYS A 157 8.78 11.95 8.28
N TYR A 158 8.96 12.08 6.98
CA TYR A 158 7.93 11.88 5.97
C TYR A 158 8.56 11.09 4.82
N GLY A 159 8.03 9.91 4.55
CA GLY A 159 8.53 9.01 3.50
C GLY A 159 7.44 8.67 2.51
N ILE A 160 7.76 8.73 1.21
CA ILE A 160 6.93 8.21 0.12
C ILE A 160 7.79 7.26 -0.69
N GLY A 161 7.33 6.02 -0.86
CA GLY A 161 8.03 5.02 -1.66
C GLY A 161 7.75 5.21 -3.14
N ILE A 162 8.48 6.09 -3.83
CA ILE A 162 8.21 6.44 -5.24
C ILE A 162 8.12 5.22 -6.17
N GLY A 163 9.05 4.26 -6.06
CA GLY A 163 8.99 3.03 -6.86
C GLY A 163 7.77 2.15 -6.53
N ARG A 164 7.38 2.08 -5.25
CA ARG A 164 6.18 1.36 -4.82
C ARG A 164 4.91 2.09 -5.25
N LEU A 165 4.92 3.41 -5.25
CA LEU A 165 3.80 4.23 -5.70
C LEU A 165 3.50 3.97 -7.17
N LEU A 166 4.53 3.89 -8.02
CA LEU A 166 4.35 3.52 -9.43
C LEU A 166 3.65 2.16 -9.59
N ALA A 167 4.12 1.13 -8.87
CA ALA A 167 3.49 -0.19 -8.90
C ALA A 167 2.05 -0.16 -8.34
N ALA A 168 1.79 0.60 -7.28
CA ALA A 168 0.46 0.75 -6.71
C ALA A 168 -0.52 1.46 -7.67
N ILE A 169 -0.04 2.41 -8.46
CA ILE A 169 -0.85 3.06 -9.50
C ILE A 169 -1.22 2.07 -10.59
N VAL A 170 -0.28 1.23 -11.04
CA VAL A 170 -0.56 0.19 -12.03
C VAL A 170 -1.55 -0.84 -11.47
N GLU A 171 -1.36 -1.30 -10.22
CA GLU A 171 -2.28 -2.23 -9.56
C GLU A 171 -3.71 -1.65 -9.48
N HIS A 172 -3.85 -0.35 -9.27
CA HIS A 172 -5.15 0.32 -9.22
C HIS A 172 -5.74 0.63 -10.60
N SER A 173 -4.90 0.91 -11.59
CA SER A 173 -5.29 1.49 -12.89
C SER A 173 -4.72 0.67 -14.05
N HIS A 174 -5.35 -0.49 -14.29
CA HIS A 174 -5.03 -1.38 -15.40
C HIS A 174 -6.29 -2.13 -15.87
N ASP A 175 -6.18 -2.79 -17.01
CA ASP A 175 -7.11 -3.82 -17.47
C ASP A 175 -6.34 -5.06 -17.98
N ASP A 176 -7.06 -6.05 -18.52
CA ASP A 176 -6.48 -7.28 -19.06
C ASP A 176 -5.47 -7.06 -20.20
N LYS A 177 -5.42 -5.86 -20.79
CA LYS A 177 -4.55 -5.52 -21.92
C LYS A 177 -3.33 -4.70 -21.52
N GLY A 178 -3.31 -4.11 -20.34
CA GLY A 178 -2.17 -3.34 -19.87
C GLY A 178 -2.52 -2.17 -18.96
N ILE A 179 -1.56 -1.26 -18.85
CA ILE A 179 -1.62 -0.13 -17.94
C ILE A 179 -2.64 0.90 -18.43
N ILE A 180 -3.29 1.60 -17.50
CA ILE A 180 -4.09 2.79 -17.79
C ILE A 180 -3.50 3.93 -16.97
N TRP A 181 -2.63 4.73 -17.57
CA TRP A 181 -1.96 5.79 -16.81
C TRP A 181 -2.90 6.95 -16.48
N PRO A 182 -2.86 7.48 -15.25
CA PRO A 182 -3.30 8.86 -15.01
C PRO A 182 -2.44 9.81 -15.86
N ILE A 183 -3.07 10.77 -16.55
CA ILE A 183 -2.39 11.56 -17.59
C ILE A 183 -1.21 12.38 -17.06
N THR A 184 -1.24 12.77 -15.78
CA THR A 184 -0.19 13.56 -15.12
C THR A 184 1.12 12.82 -14.90
N ILE A 185 1.14 11.50 -15.06
CA ILE A 185 2.32 10.65 -14.85
C ILE A 185 2.53 9.65 -16.00
N ALA A 186 1.73 9.75 -17.06
CA ALA A 186 1.90 8.91 -18.23
C ALA A 186 3.27 9.21 -18.85
N PRO A 187 3.99 8.21 -19.39
CA PRO A 187 5.31 8.44 -19.99
C PRO A 187 5.25 9.34 -21.23
N TYR A 188 4.10 9.35 -21.90
CA TYR A 188 3.70 10.26 -22.96
C TYR A 188 2.20 10.48 -22.85
N GLN A 189 1.68 11.55 -23.42
CA GLN A 189 0.26 11.88 -23.43
C GLN A 189 -0.44 11.28 -24.66
N ILE A 190 0.27 11.27 -25.80
CA ILE A 190 -0.23 10.78 -27.09
C ILE A 190 0.69 9.71 -27.66
N HIS A 191 0.12 8.65 -28.23
CA HIS A 191 0.82 7.61 -28.98
C HIS A 191 0.31 7.61 -30.43
N ILE A 192 1.12 8.13 -31.36
CA ILE A 192 0.82 8.10 -32.79
C ILE A 192 1.27 6.76 -33.36
N CYS A 193 0.34 6.00 -33.94
CA CYS A 193 0.60 4.76 -34.65
C CYS A 193 0.35 4.94 -36.15
N THR A 194 1.41 4.99 -36.95
CA THR A 194 1.29 4.95 -38.42
C THR A 194 1.18 3.52 -38.92
N LEU A 195 0.17 3.25 -39.74
CA LEU A 195 -0.08 1.92 -40.33
C LEU A 195 0.28 1.93 -41.81
N ASN A 196 1.20 1.06 -42.22
CA ASN A 196 1.77 1.05 -43.58
C ASN A 196 2.37 2.42 -43.96
N PRO A 197 3.41 2.89 -43.25
CA PRO A 197 3.95 4.25 -43.41
C PRO A 197 4.31 4.60 -44.87
N ASP A 198 4.80 3.63 -45.64
CA ASP A 198 5.19 3.78 -47.04
C ASP A 198 4.03 4.06 -48.03
N LYS A 199 2.77 4.08 -47.55
CA LYS A 199 1.59 4.21 -48.41
C LYS A 199 0.86 5.52 -48.19
N ASP A 200 0.31 6.06 -49.27
CA ASP A 200 -0.76 7.07 -49.26
C ASP A 200 -0.49 8.30 -48.37
N GLY A 201 0.78 8.72 -48.26
CA GLY A 201 1.19 9.87 -47.47
C GLY A 201 1.12 9.68 -45.95
N VAL A 202 0.99 8.44 -45.46
CA VAL A 202 0.87 8.13 -44.02
C VAL A 202 2.05 8.63 -43.22
N GLU A 203 3.28 8.37 -43.67
CA GLU A 203 4.49 8.85 -43.01
C GLU A 203 4.48 10.38 -42.90
N SER A 204 4.26 11.08 -44.01
CA SER A 204 4.25 12.54 -44.04
C SER A 204 3.14 13.16 -43.18
N ALA A 205 1.96 12.53 -43.12
CA ALA A 205 0.88 12.96 -42.23
C ALA A 205 1.22 12.70 -40.75
N GLY A 206 1.86 11.57 -40.44
CA GLY A 206 2.35 11.24 -39.10
C GLY A 206 3.40 12.23 -38.61
N ASP A 207 4.39 12.53 -39.45
CA ASP A 207 5.47 13.47 -39.14
C ASP A 207 4.94 14.89 -38.91
N ALA A 208 4.05 15.36 -39.79
CA ALA A 208 3.43 16.67 -39.66
C ALA A 208 2.61 16.80 -38.36
N LEU A 209 1.85 15.75 -38.01
CA LEU A 209 1.08 15.72 -36.78
C LEU A 209 1.98 15.66 -35.54
N TYR A 210 3.05 14.86 -35.58
CA TYR A 210 4.03 14.76 -34.51
C TYR A 210 4.69 16.12 -34.23
N GLU A 211 5.17 16.80 -35.27
CA GLU A 211 5.81 18.12 -35.12
C GLU A 211 4.81 19.19 -34.64
N ALA A 212 3.58 19.19 -35.16
CA ALA A 212 2.55 20.12 -34.71
C ALA A 212 2.21 19.95 -33.21
N LEU A 213 2.04 18.72 -32.74
CA LEU A 213 1.77 18.44 -31.33
C LEU A 213 2.96 18.79 -30.43
N ARG A 214 4.17 18.43 -30.86
CA ARG A 214 5.39 18.75 -30.13
C ARG A 214 5.63 20.26 -30.02
N SER A 215 5.27 21.02 -31.07
CA SER A 215 5.33 22.49 -31.06
C SER A 215 4.37 23.13 -30.04
N ASP A 216 3.36 22.39 -29.60
CA ASP A 216 2.37 22.80 -28.60
C ASP A 216 2.67 22.22 -27.20
N ASP A 217 3.91 21.76 -26.96
CA ASP A 217 4.43 21.19 -25.71
C ASP A 217 3.70 19.92 -25.26
N ILE A 218 3.18 19.15 -26.23
CA ILE A 218 2.54 17.86 -25.97
C ILE A 218 3.58 16.74 -26.08
N GLU A 219 3.59 15.85 -25.08
CA GLU A 219 4.48 14.69 -25.05
C GLU A 219 3.93 13.56 -25.93
N VAL A 220 4.62 13.27 -27.03
CA VAL A 220 4.17 12.30 -28.04
C VAL A 220 5.17 11.17 -28.21
N LEU A 221 4.68 9.92 -28.10
CA LEU A 221 5.36 8.75 -28.62
C LEU A 221 4.93 8.51 -30.07
N TYR A 222 5.89 8.52 -30.99
CA TYR A 222 5.63 8.21 -32.39
C TYR A 222 6.12 6.80 -32.72
N ASP A 223 5.19 5.90 -33.02
CA ASP A 223 5.49 4.54 -33.47
C ASP A 223 5.54 4.52 -35.00
N ASP A 224 6.72 4.82 -35.52
CA ASP A 224 7.14 4.80 -36.93
C ASP A 224 7.67 3.41 -37.38
N ARG A 225 7.69 2.43 -36.47
CA ARG A 225 8.29 1.11 -36.74
C ARG A 225 7.61 0.40 -37.92
N PRO A 226 8.34 -0.38 -38.72
CA PRO A 226 7.76 -1.24 -39.77
C PRO A 226 7.14 -2.51 -39.17
N ALA A 227 6.12 -2.35 -38.32
CA ALA A 227 5.41 -3.43 -37.63
C ALA A 227 3.96 -3.55 -38.09
N SER A 228 3.36 -4.74 -37.92
CA SER A 228 1.95 -4.96 -38.28
C SER A 228 1.00 -4.17 -37.36
N PRO A 229 -0.20 -3.79 -37.82
CA PRO A 229 -1.16 -3.06 -36.98
C PRO A 229 -1.49 -3.76 -35.67
N GLY A 230 -1.60 -5.10 -35.68
CA GLY A 230 -1.86 -5.88 -34.48
C GLY A 230 -0.75 -5.76 -33.44
N VAL A 231 0.52 -5.76 -33.87
CA VAL A 231 1.67 -5.58 -32.96
C VAL A 231 1.67 -4.16 -32.38
N LYS A 232 1.52 -3.13 -33.23
CA LYS A 232 1.48 -1.73 -32.76
C LYS A 232 0.35 -1.48 -31.77
N PHE A 233 -0.85 -1.99 -32.04
CA PHE A 233 -1.99 -1.81 -31.15
C PHE A 233 -1.84 -2.58 -29.83
N ASN A 234 -1.28 -3.78 -29.86
CA ASN A 234 -0.99 -4.52 -28.63
C ASN A 234 0.06 -3.79 -27.78
N ASP A 235 1.13 -3.30 -28.40
CA ASP A 235 2.15 -2.51 -27.71
C ASP A 235 1.55 -1.21 -27.14
N ALA A 236 0.69 -0.52 -27.90
CA ALA A 236 0.00 0.69 -27.44
C ALA A 236 -0.93 0.43 -26.24
N ASP A 237 -1.69 -0.67 -26.28
CA ASP A 237 -2.57 -1.07 -25.18
C ASP A 237 -1.74 -1.45 -23.93
N LEU A 238 -0.59 -2.11 -24.11
CA LEU A 238 0.34 -2.48 -23.02
C LEU A 238 1.02 -1.26 -22.38
N LEU A 239 1.54 -0.33 -23.20
CA LEU A 239 2.22 0.88 -22.74
C LEU A 239 1.28 1.85 -22.02
N GLY A 240 -0.03 1.79 -22.33
CA GLY A 240 -1.06 2.48 -21.57
C GLY A 240 -1.14 4.00 -21.79
N ILE A 241 -0.55 4.52 -22.87
CA ILE A 241 -0.53 5.95 -23.16
C ILE A 241 -1.97 6.48 -23.37
N PRO A 242 -2.37 7.59 -22.71
CA PRO A 242 -3.78 8.00 -22.60
C PRO A 242 -4.53 8.15 -23.92
N PHE A 243 -3.90 8.73 -24.95
CA PHE A 243 -4.51 8.91 -26.26
C PHE A 243 -3.72 8.19 -27.33
N ARG A 244 -4.34 7.25 -28.04
CA ARG A 244 -3.78 6.64 -29.24
C ARG A 244 -4.35 7.30 -30.48
N VAL A 245 -3.49 7.67 -31.42
CA VAL A 245 -3.87 8.25 -32.71
C VAL A 245 -3.41 7.31 -33.81
N THR A 246 -4.34 6.77 -34.59
CA THR A 246 -4.04 5.90 -35.71
C THR A 246 -4.06 6.71 -37.01
N VAL A 247 -2.94 6.72 -37.71
CA VAL A 247 -2.81 7.29 -39.06
C VAL A 247 -2.70 6.12 -40.04
N SER A 248 -3.66 5.99 -40.95
CA SER A 248 -3.71 4.88 -41.90
C SER A 248 -4.19 5.34 -43.27
N PRO A 249 -3.92 4.58 -44.35
CA PRO A 249 -4.44 4.90 -45.68
C PRO A 249 -5.97 5.06 -45.70
N ARG A 250 -6.67 4.23 -44.93
CA ARG A 250 -8.13 4.24 -44.83
C ARG A 250 -8.65 5.54 -44.22
N THR A 251 -8.05 5.98 -43.11
CA THR A 251 -8.50 7.19 -42.41
C THR A 251 -8.14 8.43 -43.22
N LEU A 252 -6.95 8.45 -43.84
CA LEU A 252 -6.48 9.55 -44.69
C LEU A 252 -7.29 9.70 -45.97
N ALA A 253 -7.75 8.61 -46.59
CA ALA A 253 -8.63 8.68 -47.76
C ALA A 253 -9.95 9.41 -47.46
N GLY A 254 -10.39 9.41 -46.20
CA GLY A 254 -11.53 10.18 -45.72
C GLY A 254 -11.17 11.55 -45.13
N GLY A 255 -9.91 11.98 -45.17
CA GLY A 255 -9.44 13.24 -44.58
C GLY A 255 -9.38 13.24 -43.05
N ASN A 256 -9.28 12.07 -42.41
CA ASN A 256 -9.34 11.94 -40.95
C ASN A 256 -8.16 11.14 -40.35
N VAL A 257 -8.00 11.26 -39.04
CA VAL A 257 -7.27 10.32 -38.18
C VAL A 257 -8.22 9.70 -37.16
N GLU A 258 -7.90 8.52 -36.67
CA GLU A 258 -8.70 7.86 -35.63
C GLU A 258 -8.04 8.10 -34.26
N VAL A 259 -8.78 8.66 -33.31
CA VAL A 259 -8.32 8.93 -31.94
C VAL A 259 -9.07 8.03 -30.98
N LYS A 260 -8.35 7.38 -30.07
CA LYS A 260 -8.92 6.50 -29.05
C LYS A 260 -8.28 6.79 -27.70
N ARG A 261 -9.10 7.01 -26.67
CA ARG A 261 -8.61 7.00 -25.29
C ARG A 261 -8.32 5.58 -24.81
N ARG A 262 -7.24 5.39 -24.05
CA ARG A 262 -6.82 4.08 -23.54
C ARG A 262 -7.90 3.41 -22.66
N ASP A 263 -8.69 4.21 -21.95
CA ASP A 263 -9.80 3.77 -21.09
C ASP A 263 -11.16 3.71 -21.81
N ALA A 264 -11.23 4.11 -23.08
CA ALA A 264 -12.47 4.12 -23.85
C ALA A 264 -12.62 2.86 -24.73
N LYS A 265 -13.87 2.44 -24.94
CA LYS A 265 -14.21 1.34 -25.86
C LYS A 265 -14.14 1.80 -27.32
N GLU A 266 -14.80 2.92 -27.59
CA GLU A 266 -14.96 3.49 -28.93
C GLU A 266 -13.82 4.45 -29.29
N SER A 267 -13.54 4.57 -30.57
CA SER A 267 -12.70 5.60 -31.15
C SER A 267 -13.54 6.67 -31.84
N VAL A 268 -12.93 7.82 -32.08
CA VAL A 268 -13.54 8.94 -32.81
C VAL A 268 -12.68 9.29 -34.02
N LEU A 269 -13.33 9.66 -35.13
CA LEU A 269 -12.64 10.21 -36.28
C LEU A 269 -12.51 11.72 -36.10
N VAL A 270 -11.29 12.23 -36.26
CA VAL A 270 -10.97 13.64 -36.18
C VAL A 270 -10.44 14.10 -37.54
N PRO A 271 -10.94 15.21 -38.11
CA PRO A 271 -10.40 15.77 -39.34
C PRO A 271 -8.89 16.01 -39.22
N LEU A 272 -8.12 15.59 -40.23
CA LEU A 272 -6.66 15.68 -40.20
C LEU A 272 -6.17 17.11 -39.99
N GLU A 273 -6.84 18.09 -40.61
CA GLU A 273 -6.50 19.51 -40.52
C GLU A 273 -6.64 20.07 -39.09
N GLU A 274 -7.57 19.52 -38.30
CA GLU A 274 -7.86 19.97 -36.93
C GLU A 274 -7.23 19.07 -35.87
N ALA A 275 -6.63 17.94 -36.28
CA ALA A 275 -6.20 16.87 -35.40
C ALA A 275 -5.25 17.35 -34.30
N ALA A 276 -4.23 18.13 -34.65
CA ALA A 276 -3.26 18.64 -33.67
C ALA A 276 -3.94 19.51 -32.60
N SER A 277 -4.76 20.48 -33.03
CA SER A 277 -5.47 21.38 -32.11
C SER A 277 -6.47 20.66 -31.20
N THR A 278 -7.20 19.68 -31.77
CA THR A 278 -8.19 18.88 -31.05
C THR A 278 -7.49 18.02 -29.99
N LEU A 279 -6.42 17.32 -30.37
CA LEU A 279 -5.66 16.46 -29.47
C LEU A 279 -4.99 17.25 -28.34
N ALA A 280 -4.39 18.41 -28.63
CA ALA A 280 -3.83 19.28 -27.62
C ALA A 280 -4.91 19.79 -26.64
N GLY A 281 -6.10 20.13 -27.15
CA GLY A 281 -7.27 20.44 -26.32
C GLY A 281 -7.67 19.29 -25.41
N MET A 282 -7.77 18.07 -25.95
CA MET A 282 -8.11 16.86 -25.18
C MET A 282 -7.08 16.58 -24.07
N VAL A 283 -5.79 16.76 -24.33
CA VAL A 283 -4.73 16.60 -23.33
C VAL A 283 -4.85 17.65 -22.23
N ARG A 284 -5.04 18.92 -22.59
CA ARG A 284 -5.21 20.02 -21.62
C ARG A 284 -6.44 19.83 -20.75
N ASP A 285 -7.57 19.43 -21.34
CA ASP A 285 -8.80 19.16 -20.61
C ASP A 285 -8.64 17.99 -19.65
N ALA A 286 -7.96 16.92 -20.07
CA ALA A 286 -7.68 15.77 -19.22
C ALA A 286 -6.74 16.12 -18.06
N LEU A 287 -5.68 16.90 -18.32
CA LEU A 287 -4.78 17.41 -17.27
C LEU A 287 -5.53 18.33 -16.30
N ALA A 288 -6.33 19.27 -16.80
CA ALA A 288 -7.12 20.19 -15.98
C ALA A 288 -8.15 19.46 -15.13
N ALA A 289 -8.86 18.46 -15.69
CA ALA A 289 -9.81 17.65 -14.96
C ALA A 289 -9.13 16.86 -13.83
N GLN A 290 -7.96 16.28 -14.09
CA GLN A 290 -7.25 15.48 -13.09
C GLN A 290 -6.59 16.34 -12.01
N LEU A 291 -6.05 17.52 -12.36
CA LEU A 291 -5.48 18.45 -11.39
C LEU A 291 -6.56 19.18 -10.57
N GLY A 292 -7.68 19.54 -11.22
CA GLY A 292 -8.81 20.21 -10.58
C GLY A 292 -9.67 19.30 -9.71
N ALA A 293 -9.73 17.99 -9.99
CA ALA A 293 -10.38 17.00 -9.12
C ALA A 293 -9.57 16.70 -7.83
N ASN A 294 -8.31 17.15 -7.78
CA ASN A 294 -7.40 16.98 -6.64
C ASN A 294 -7.22 18.27 -5.80
N ALA A 295 -7.97 19.33 -6.10
CA ALA A 295 -8.03 20.58 -5.35
C ALA A 295 -9.36 20.72 -4.59
#